data_AF-D7FY97-F1
#
_entry.id   AF-D7FY97-F1
#
_cell.length_a   1.000
_cell.length_b   1.000
_cell.length_c   1.000
_cell.angle_alpha   90.00
_cell.angle_beta   90.00
_cell.angle_gamma   90.00
#
_symmetry.space_group_name_H-M   'P 1'
#
loop_
_entity.id
_entity.type
_entity.pdbx_description
1 polymer ?
#
loop_
_entity_poly.entity_id
_entity_poly.type
_entity_poly.pdbx_seq_one_letter_code
_entity_poly.pdbx_strand_id
1 'polypeptide(L)'
;MVVLVIFQHSYVHISQLVIVARREAKRDEVAEEIKSAGVAVVVGGVSKEANCKKMVDAAMEKFGGLHVAFNNAGVFKAVPFVGITVDTIEDLPDII
;
A
#
# COMPACT_ATOMS: atom_id res chain seq x y z
N MET A 1 4.57 -0.50 2.47
CA MET A 1 3.88 0.49 1.62
C MET A 1 3.12 -0.32 0.60
N VAL A 2 1.79 -0.24 0.60
CA VAL A 2 0.99 -0.88 -0.46
C VAL A 2 0.67 0.18 -1.49
N VAL A 3 0.88 -0.19 -2.75
CA VAL A 3 0.67 0.67 -3.89
C VAL A 3 -0.46 0.06 -4.70
N LEU A 4 -1.58 0.76 -4.78
CA LEU A 4 -2.66 0.46 -5.70
C LEU A 4 -2.37 1.23 -6.98
N VAL A 5 -2.25 0.55 -8.12
CA VAL A 5 -1.92 1.19 -9.41
C VAL A 5 -3.11 1.07 -10.34
N ILE A 6 -3.51 2.20 -10.89
CA ILE A 6 -4.59 2.26 -11.87
C ILE A 6 -3.94 2.60 -13.21
N PHE A 7 -4.03 1.70 -14.18
CA PHE A 7 -3.62 1.97 -15.56
C PHE A 7 -4.74 2.69 -16.32
N GLN A 8 -4.40 3.73 -17.09
CA GLN A 8 -5.27 4.19 -18.17
C GLN A 8 -4.83 3.53 -19.49
N HIS A 9 -5.79 3.04 -20.25
CA HIS A 9 -5.57 2.34 -21.51
C HIS A 9 -5.09 3.34 -22.58
N SER A 10 -3.79 3.34 -22.91
CA SER A 10 -3.23 3.58 -24.25
C SER A 10 -1.69 3.50 -24.31
N TYR A 11 -0.96 3.86 -23.24
CA TYR A 11 0.51 3.75 -23.19
C TYR A 11 0.93 3.53 -21.73
N VAL A 12 1.94 2.68 -21.47
CA VAL A 12 2.37 2.25 -20.12
C VAL A 12 2.96 3.44 -19.32
N HIS A 13 2.08 4.27 -18.77
CA HIS A 13 2.41 5.32 -17.82
C HIS A 13 1.44 5.21 -16.64
N ILE A 14 2.00 5.08 -15.44
CA ILE A 14 1.23 5.16 -14.20
C ILE A 14 0.78 6.60 -14.06
N SER A 15 -0.51 6.87 -14.29
CA SER A 15 -1.07 8.22 -14.17
C SER A 15 -1.90 8.40 -12.91
N GLN A 16 -2.31 7.31 -12.25
CA GLN A 16 -3.19 7.37 -11.08
C GLN A 16 -2.81 6.30 -10.04
N LEU A 17 -2.70 6.71 -8.78
CA LEU A 17 -2.21 5.87 -7.68
C LEU A 17 -3.04 6.08 -6.41
N VAL A 18 -3.32 4.99 -5.70
CA VAL A 18 -3.76 5.06 -4.30
C VAL A 18 -2.68 4.41 -3.44
N ILE A 19 -2.12 5.14 -2.49
CA ILE A 19 -1.10 4.62 -1.57
C ILE A 19 -1.64 4.53 -0.15
N VAL A 20 -1.24 3.50 0.56
CA VAL A 20 -1.47 3.39 2.01
C VAL A 20 -0.16 3.23 2.76
N ALA A 21 0.01 4.08 3.77
CA ALA A 21 1.18 4.07 4.62
C ALA A 21 0.87 4.62 6.01
N ARG A 22 1.55 4.06 7.02
CA ARG A 22 1.46 4.48 8.42
C ARG A 22 2.43 5.61 8.76
N ARG A 23 3.55 5.73 8.04
CA ARG A 23 4.64 6.66 8.34
C ARG A 23 4.52 7.89 7.45
N GLU A 24 4.18 9.01 8.07
CA GLU A 24 3.92 10.29 7.42
C GLU A 24 5.09 10.77 6.55
N ALA A 25 6.29 10.91 7.12
CA ALA A 25 7.44 11.46 6.38
C ALA A 25 7.75 10.68 5.08
N LYS A 26 7.80 9.35 5.14
CA LYS A 26 8.07 8.51 3.95
C LYS A 26 6.91 8.48 2.95
N ARG A 27 5.68 8.62 3.44
CA ARG A 27 4.48 8.69 2.60
C ARG A 27 4.48 9.96 1.78
N ASP A 28 4.81 11.07 2.43
CA ASP A 28 4.81 12.39 1.80
C ASP A 28 5.97 12.53 0.82
N GLU A 29 7.16 12.04 1.17
CA GLU A 29 8.30 11.92 0.25
C GLU A 29 7.91 11.18 -1.04
N VAL A 30 7.31 10.00 -0.92
CA VAL A 30 6.86 9.24 -2.10
C VAL A 30 5.80 10.03 -2.86
N ALA A 31 4.76 10.55 -2.20
CA ALA A 31 3.70 11.31 -2.86
C ALA A 31 4.24 12.53 -3.63
N GLU A 32 5.31 13.17 -3.13
CA GLU A 32 6.03 14.24 -3.82
C GLU A 32 6.79 13.73 -5.05
N GLU A 33 7.49 12.60 -4.97
CA GLU A 33 8.22 12.00 -6.10
C GLU A 33 7.29 11.63 -7.27
N ILE A 34 6.06 11.20 -6.95
CA ILE A 34 5.07 10.77 -7.95
C ILE A 34 4.04 11.86 -8.27
N LYS A 35 4.30 13.13 -7.94
CA LYS A 35 3.38 14.28 -8.17
C LYS A 35 2.89 14.44 -9.61
N SER A 36 3.63 13.91 -10.58
CA SER A 36 3.22 13.91 -12.00
C SER A 36 2.03 12.98 -12.28
N ALA A 37 1.71 12.08 -11.35
CA ALA A 37 0.50 11.24 -11.35
C ALA A 37 -0.58 11.83 -10.41
N GLY A 38 -1.84 11.50 -10.65
CA GLY A 38 -2.92 11.71 -9.70
C GLY A 38 -2.77 10.76 -8.51
N VAL A 39 -2.52 11.30 -7.32
CA VAL A 39 -2.28 10.49 -6.11
C VAL A 39 -3.38 10.68 -5.08
N ALA A 40 -3.89 9.57 -4.56
CA ALA A 40 -4.71 9.53 -3.37
C ALA A 40 -3.96 8.81 -2.24
N VAL A 41 -4.05 9.35 -1.03
CA VAL A 41 -3.32 8.83 0.13
C VAL A 41 -4.33 8.38 1.19
N VAL A 42 -4.17 7.14 1.65
CA VAL A 42 -4.88 6.59 2.80
C VAL A 42 -3.90 6.42 3.95
N VAL A 43 -4.22 6.97 5.12
CA VAL A 43 -3.39 6.80 6.31
C VAL A 43 -3.78 5.52 7.01
N GLY A 44 -2.84 4.59 7.16
CA GLY A 44 -3.11 3.31 7.80
C GLY A 44 -2.21 2.16 7.36
N GLY A 45 -2.60 0.94 7.72
CA GLY A 45 -1.95 -0.32 7.34
C GLY A 45 -2.96 -1.32 6.77
N VAL A 46 -2.48 -2.22 5.91
CA VAL A 46 -3.33 -3.18 5.19
C VAL A 46 -3.83 -4.35 6.00
N SER A 47 -3.22 -4.61 7.16
CA SER A 47 -3.75 -5.57 8.16
C SER A 47 -5.09 -5.16 8.76
N LYS A 48 -5.56 -3.93 8.51
CA LYS A 48 -6.87 -3.45 8.97
C LYS A 48 -7.79 -3.33 7.76
N GLU A 49 -8.84 -4.17 7.73
CA GLU A 49 -9.85 -4.21 6.67
C GLU A 49 -10.42 -2.83 6.31
N ALA A 50 -10.70 -2.00 7.33
CA ALA A 50 -11.21 -0.65 7.14
C ALA A 50 -10.29 0.24 6.27
N ASN A 51 -8.97 0.03 6.33
CA ASN A 51 -8.04 0.78 5.49
C ASN A 51 -8.03 0.26 4.05
N CYS A 52 -8.11 -1.05 3.86
CA CYS A 52 -8.24 -1.65 2.53
C CYS A 52 -9.53 -1.18 1.84
N LYS A 53 -10.65 -1.14 2.56
CA LYS A 53 -11.90 -0.58 2.04
C LYS A 53 -11.74 0.87 1.61
N LYS A 54 -11.13 1.72 2.45
CA LYS A 54 -10.86 3.12 2.12
C LYS A 54 -10.00 3.29 0.86
N MET A 55 -9.06 2.39 0.61
CA MET A 55 -8.25 2.43 -0.61
C MET A 55 -9.08 2.15 -1.86
N VAL A 56 -9.95 1.14 -1.80
CA VAL A 56 -10.85 0.80 -2.91
C VAL A 56 -11.85 1.94 -3.12
N ASP A 57 -12.48 2.43 -2.06
CA ASP A 57 -13.41 3.57 -2.13
C ASP A 57 -12.72 4.80 -2.76
N ALA A 58 -11.50 5.13 -2.34
CA ALA A 58 -10.73 6.24 -2.92
C ALA A 58 -10.40 6.04 -4.41
N ALA A 59 -10.10 4.81 -4.84
CA ALA A 59 -9.89 4.48 -6.25
C ALA A 59 -11.18 4.66 -7.06
N MET A 60 -12.31 4.19 -6.55
CA MET A 60 -13.62 4.34 -7.18
C MET A 60 -14.01 5.82 -7.30
N GLU A 61 -13.89 6.58 -6.21
CA GLU A 61 -14.33 7.99 -6.13
C GLU A 61 -13.46 8.94 -6.95
N LYS A 62 -12.13 8.78 -6.92
CA LYS A 62 -11.20 9.73 -7.56
C LYS A 62 -10.82 9.35 -8.98
N PHE A 63 -10.80 8.06 -9.28
CA PHE A 63 -10.22 7.53 -10.52
C PHE A 63 -11.20 6.64 -11.30
N GLY A 64 -12.40 6.43 -10.77
CA GLY A 64 -13.48 5.71 -11.45
C GLY A 64 -13.35 4.19 -11.42
N GLY A 65 -12.33 3.63 -10.75
CA GLY A 65 -12.12 2.20 -10.73
C GLY A 65 -10.81 1.75 -10.10
N LEU A 66 -10.72 0.45 -9.82
CA LEU A 66 -9.50 -0.25 -9.43
C LEU A 66 -9.14 -1.29 -10.51
N HIS A 67 -8.04 -1.07 -11.23
CA HIS A 67 -7.58 -2.01 -12.25
C HIS A 67 -6.53 -3.02 -11.73
N VAL A 68 -5.57 -2.58 -10.90
CA VAL A 68 -4.48 -3.44 -10.40
C VAL A 68 -4.17 -3.15 -8.94
N ALA A 69 -3.94 -4.21 -8.16
CA ALA A 69 -3.51 -4.12 -6.77
C ALA A 69 -2.14 -4.77 -6.56
N PHE A 70 -1.18 -4.02 -5.99
CA PHE A 70 0.11 -4.55 -5.55
C PHE A 70 0.11 -4.69 -4.03
N ASN A 71 -0.18 -5.90 -3.55
CA ASN A 71 -0.13 -6.28 -2.14
C ASN A 71 1.32 -6.44 -1.65
N ASN A 72 2.12 -5.38 -1.81
CA ASN A 72 3.56 -5.35 -1.54
C ASN A 72 3.92 -5.03 -0.07
N ALA A 73 2.95 -4.81 0.81
CA ALA A 73 3.28 -4.64 2.22
C ALA A 73 3.74 -5.96 2.80
N GLY A 74 4.90 -5.91 3.44
CA GLY A 74 5.43 -7.00 4.24
C GLY A 74 6.41 -6.42 5.24
N VAL A 75 6.63 -7.17 6.31
CA VAL A 75 7.78 -7.01 7.18
C VAL A 75 8.57 -8.30 7.19
N PHE A 76 9.86 -8.16 7.43
CA PHE A 76 10.76 -9.28 7.57
C PHE A 76 11.53 -9.12 8.87
N LYS A 77 11.53 -10.18 9.70
CA LYS A 77 12.31 -10.27 10.93
C LYS A 77 13.40 -11.32 10.69
N ALA A 78 14.65 -10.86 10.57
CA ALA A 78 15.77 -11.74 10.34
C ALA A 78 16.17 -12.43 11.66
N VAL A 79 15.85 -13.72 11.78
CA VAL A 79 16.34 -14.58 12.86
C VAL A 79 16.92 -15.86 12.24
N PRO A 80 17.95 -16.48 12.85
CA PRO A 80 18.36 -17.83 12.48
C PRO A 80 17.16 -18.76 12.51
N PHE A 81 17.08 -19.74 11.60
CA PHE A 81 15.95 -20.67 11.54
C PHE A 81 15.69 -21.37 12.89
N VAL A 82 16.77 -21.74 13.59
CA VAL A 82 16.72 -22.34 14.93
C VAL A 82 16.27 -21.39 16.05
N GLY A 83 16.20 -20.09 15.77
CA GLY A 83 15.76 -19.04 16.70
C GLY A 83 14.35 -18.53 16.43
N ILE A 84 13.59 -19.15 15.53
CA ILE A 84 12.18 -18.81 15.30
C ILE A 84 11.36 -19.36 16.48
N THR A 85 10.69 -18.45 17.20
CA THR A 85 9.71 -18.79 18.25
C THR A 85 8.29 -18.57 17.76
N VAL A 86 7.29 -19.04 18.52
CA VAL A 86 5.87 -18.72 18.26
C VAL A 86 5.65 -17.21 18.28
N ASP A 87 6.23 -16.50 19.26
CA ASP A 87 6.17 -15.03 19.33
C ASP A 87 6.74 -14.35 18.07
N THR A 88 7.78 -14.95 17.47
CA THR A 88 8.38 -14.44 16.23
C THR A 88 7.40 -14.48 15.05
N ILE A 89 6.45 -15.41 15.08
CA ILE A 89 5.42 -15.60 14.04
C ILE A 89 4.15 -14.81 14.38
N GLU A 90 3.77 -14.73 15.66
CA GLU A 90 2.59 -13.98 16.13
C GLU A 90 2.71 -12.46 15.95
N ASP A 91 3.93 -11.93 15.83
CA ASP A 91 4.19 -10.52 15.50
C ASP A 91 3.89 -10.15 14.02
N LEU A 92 3.81 -11.13 13.11
CA LEU A 92 3.65 -10.92 11.66
C LEU A 92 2.23 -10.52 11.17
N PRO A 93 1.12 -11.11 11.67
CA PRO A 93 -0.23 -10.85 11.13
C PRO A 93 -0.74 -9.43 11.34
N ASP A 94 -0.18 -8.66 12.27
CA ASP A 94 -0.59 -7.26 12.48
C ASP A 94 -0.17 -6.31 11.34
N ILE A 95 0.50 -6.81 10.30
CA ILE A 95 1.15 -6.01 9.26
C ILE A 95 0.65 -6.33 7.84
N ILE A 96 0.15 -7.54 7.60
CA ILE A 96 -0.38 -8.01 6.31
C ILE A 96 -1.90 -8.20 6.33
#